data_AF-A0A1H8F5W3-F1
#
_entry.id   AF-A0A1H8F5W3-F1
#
_cell.length_a   1.000
_cell.length_b   1.000
_cell.length_c   1.000
_cell.angle_alpha   90.00
_cell.angle_beta   90.00
_cell.angle_gamma   90.00
#
_symmetry.space_group_name_H-M   'P 1'
#
loop_
_entity.id
_entity.type
_entity.pdbx_description
1 polymer ?
#
loop_
_entity_poly.entity_id
_entity_poly.type
_entity_poly.pdbx_seq_one_letter_code
_entity_poly.pdbx_strand_id
1 'polypeptide(L)'
;MSEKIKKNNSGKTINFAEKKKSINSKKMQSNPPKGAYNDNRVIQYDINKMREQINQQTKKKGSKVSHFNSPTWVKAVYTIATVILIILIVARVTNNFGFAKDRLLPDKFVTQSRTVDEDDFAKYDKTIKSYLNSYVKADGDLNIKTTSMHKNNNYIYANGYFTYPNEKNKIYFDAVMTPDTMNSLIVNGYELTKDR
;
A
#
# COMPACT_ATOMS: atom_id res chain seq x y z
N MET A 1 30.68 -4.80 34.57
CA MET A 1 30.67 -6.13 35.24
C MET A 1 29.22 -6.61 35.20
N SER A 2 28.82 -7.22 34.09
CA SER A 2 28.70 -8.68 33.89
C SER A 2 27.66 -9.37 34.78
N GLU A 3 26.49 -9.58 34.18
CA GLU A 3 25.91 -10.91 33.93
C GLU A 3 25.54 -11.81 35.15
N LYS A 4 24.24 -12.06 35.37
CA LYS A 4 23.55 -13.27 34.88
C LYS A 4 22.15 -13.44 35.48
N ILE A 5 21.26 -13.88 34.60
CA ILE A 5 19.88 -14.30 34.80
C ILE A 5 19.80 -15.50 35.76
N LYS A 6 18.80 -15.51 36.66
CA LYS A 6 18.13 -16.73 37.12
C LYS A 6 16.62 -16.57 37.05
N LYS A 7 16.04 -16.95 35.91
CA LYS A 7 14.67 -17.49 35.86
C LYS A 7 14.74 -18.90 36.42
N ASN A 8 13.88 -19.26 37.38
CA ASN A 8 13.49 -20.64 37.62
C ASN A 8 12.01 -20.72 38.02
N ASN A 9 11.21 -21.05 37.01
CA ASN A 9 9.92 -21.76 36.97
C ASN A 9 8.94 -21.78 38.17
N SER A 10 7.78 -21.18 37.88
CA SER A 10 6.42 -21.72 37.99
C SER A 10 5.95 -22.29 39.34
N GLY A 11 5.41 -21.40 40.19
CA GLY A 11 4.58 -21.75 41.36
C GLY A 11 3.20 -22.37 41.03
N LYS A 12 3.12 -23.21 39.99
CA LYS A 12 1.93 -24.00 39.65
C LYS A 12 2.36 -25.42 39.30
N THR A 13 2.77 -26.18 40.31
CA THR A 13 2.93 -27.63 40.18
C THR A 13 1.95 -28.29 41.14
N ILE A 14 0.86 -28.83 40.58
CA ILE A 14 -0.06 -29.70 41.30
C ILE A 14 0.69 -31.02 41.53
N ASN A 15 0.85 -31.42 42.79
CA ASN A 15 1.53 -32.65 43.15
C ASN A 15 0.58 -33.84 42.90
N PHE A 16 0.74 -34.55 41.78
CA PHE A 16 -0.16 -35.65 41.36
C PHE A 16 0.09 -36.98 42.10
N ALA A 17 1.05 -37.04 43.01
CA ALA A 17 1.41 -38.28 43.71
C ALA A 17 0.42 -38.69 44.81
N GLU A 18 -0.30 -37.74 45.43
CA GLU A 18 -1.19 -38.06 46.57
C GLU A 18 -2.62 -38.42 46.14
N LYS A 19 -3.07 -38.00 44.95
CA LYS A 19 -4.45 -38.26 44.50
C LYS A 19 -4.68 -39.67 43.92
N LYS A 20 -3.62 -40.49 43.77
CA LYS A 20 -3.73 -41.89 43.31
C LYS A 20 -3.79 -42.91 44.45
N LYS A 21 -3.55 -42.52 45.71
CA LYS A 21 -3.65 -43.42 46.87
C LYS A 21 -5.02 -43.42 47.57
N SER A 22 -5.88 -42.41 47.36
CA SER A 22 -7.22 -42.37 47.98
C SER A 22 -8.33 -43.04 47.17
N ILE A 23 -8.09 -43.37 45.90
CA ILE A 23 -9.09 -44.00 45.02
C ILE A 23 -8.88 -45.52 44.89
N ASN A 24 -7.69 -46.03 45.27
CA ASN A 24 -7.34 -47.45 45.14
C ASN A 24 -7.55 -48.30 46.40
N SER A 25 -8.21 -47.77 47.44
CA SER A 25 -8.50 -48.52 48.68
C SER A 25 -9.98 -48.40 49.05
N LYS A 26 -10.84 -49.09 48.30
CA LYS A 26 -12.07 -49.77 48.76
C LYS A 26 -12.83 -50.33 47.55
N LYS A 27 -12.32 -51.43 46.98
CA LYS A 27 -13.23 -52.42 46.39
C LYS A 27 -13.88 -53.17 47.54
N MET A 28 -15.00 -52.66 48.04
CA MET A 28 -15.99 -53.51 48.71
C MET A 28 -17.06 -53.84 47.68
N GLN A 29 -16.97 -55.05 47.16
CA GLN A 29 -18.04 -55.69 46.42
C GLN A 29 -19.08 -56.10 47.47
N SER A 30 -20.09 -55.27 47.73
CA SER A 30 -21.27 -55.69 48.48
C SER A 30 -22.37 -56.06 47.49
N ASN A 31 -22.80 -57.32 47.52
CA ASN A 31 -23.97 -57.79 46.81
C ASN A 31 -25.17 -56.84 47.05
N PRO A 32 -26.04 -56.61 46.04
CA PRO A 32 -27.22 -55.80 46.26
C PRO A 32 -28.13 -56.51 47.29
N PRO A 33 -28.68 -55.80 48.29
CA PRO A 33 -29.67 -56.38 49.17
C PRO A 33 -30.93 -56.69 48.36
N LYS A 34 -31.32 -57.97 48.34
CA LYS A 34 -32.64 -58.39 47.88
C LYS A 34 -33.69 -57.74 48.80
N GLY A 35 -34.54 -56.89 48.24
CA GLY A 35 -35.74 -56.39 48.94
C GLY A 35 -35.85 -54.87 49.15
N ALA A 36 -35.18 -54.03 48.37
CA ALA A 36 -35.47 -52.60 48.38
C ALA A 36 -36.72 -52.31 47.53
N TYR A 37 -37.88 -52.25 48.17
CA TYR A 37 -39.09 -51.66 47.60
C TYR A 37 -38.77 -50.24 47.10
N ASN A 38 -39.12 -49.97 45.84
CA ASN A 38 -39.00 -48.66 45.19
C ASN A 38 -39.86 -47.63 45.92
N ASP A 39 -39.27 -46.87 46.85
CA ASP A 39 -39.79 -45.55 47.19
C ASP A 39 -39.05 -44.50 46.37
N ASN A 40 -39.51 -44.34 45.12
CA ASN A 40 -38.99 -43.38 44.14
C ASN A 40 -39.12 -41.91 44.59
N ARG A 41 -39.72 -41.62 45.75
CA ARG A 41 -39.92 -40.26 46.26
C ARG A 41 -38.60 -39.57 46.61
N VAL A 42 -37.62 -40.31 47.17
CA VAL A 42 -36.32 -39.74 47.58
C VAL A 42 -35.49 -39.37 46.35
N ILE A 43 -35.48 -40.23 45.33
CA ILE A 43 -34.78 -39.99 44.06
C ILE A 43 -35.46 -38.87 43.26
N GLN A 44 -36.80 -38.78 43.28
CA GLN A 44 -37.53 -37.68 42.65
C GLN A 44 -37.24 -36.32 43.28
N TYR A 45 -37.14 -36.25 44.61
CA TYR A 45 -36.81 -34.99 45.29
C TYR A 45 -35.43 -34.49 44.87
N ASP A 46 -34.44 -35.39 44.76
CA ASP A 46 -33.09 -35.05 44.35
C ASP A 46 -33.01 -34.62 42.88
N ILE A 47 -33.73 -35.32 41.98
CA ILE A 47 -33.82 -34.95 40.56
C ILE A 47 -34.50 -33.59 40.38
N ASN A 48 -35.56 -33.29 41.13
CA ASN A 48 -36.27 -32.02 41.03
C ASN A 48 -35.42 -30.86 41.58
N LYS A 49 -34.68 -31.09 42.67
CA LYS A 49 -33.75 -30.10 43.25
C LYS A 49 -32.55 -29.84 42.34
N MET A 50 -32.03 -30.88 41.68
CA MET A 50 -30.99 -30.74 40.64
C MET A 50 -31.52 -29.99 39.41
N ARG A 51 -32.76 -30.27 38.96
CA ARG A 51 -33.40 -29.51 37.85
C ARG A 51 -33.60 -28.04 38.21
N GLU A 52 -34.00 -27.73 39.44
CA GLU A 52 -34.08 -26.35 39.90
C GLU A 52 -32.72 -25.66 39.94
N GLN A 53 -31.66 -26.33 40.39
CA GLN A 53 -30.30 -25.78 40.37
C GLN A 53 -29.79 -25.55 38.94
N ILE A 54 -30.03 -26.49 38.02
CA ILE A 54 -29.69 -26.34 36.60
C ILE A 54 -30.48 -25.18 35.98
N ASN A 55 -31.78 -25.06 36.28
CA ASN A 55 -32.61 -23.94 35.80
C ASN A 55 -32.21 -22.59 36.40
N GLN A 56 -31.70 -22.55 37.64
CA GLN A 56 -31.16 -21.33 38.23
C GLN A 56 -29.80 -20.94 37.63
N GLN A 57 -28.96 -21.93 37.27
CA GLN A 57 -27.68 -21.70 36.61
C GLN A 57 -27.86 -21.25 35.15
N THR A 58 -28.86 -21.76 34.43
CA THR A 58 -29.17 -21.35 33.05
C THR A 58 -29.91 -20.02 33.00
N LYS A 59 -30.81 -19.71 33.94
CA LYS A 59 -31.45 -18.38 34.03
C LYS A 59 -30.46 -17.24 34.31
N LYS A 60 -29.37 -17.50 35.03
CA LYS A 60 -28.29 -16.50 35.25
C LYS A 60 -27.30 -16.37 34.08
N LYS A 61 -27.41 -17.23 33.05
CA LYS A 61 -26.58 -17.23 31.83
C LYS A 61 -27.28 -16.64 30.61
N GLY A 62 -28.40 -15.93 30.79
CA GLY A 62 -28.80 -14.93 29.79
C GLY A 62 -27.66 -13.93 29.67
N SER A 63 -27.03 -13.87 28.51
CA SER A 63 -25.93 -12.95 28.22
C SER A 63 -26.38 -11.55 28.63
N LYS A 64 -25.82 -11.03 29.72
CA LYS A 64 -25.72 -9.59 29.88
C LYS A 64 -24.78 -9.15 28.76
N VAL A 65 -25.33 -8.92 27.57
CA VAL A 65 -24.73 -7.97 26.65
C VAL A 65 -24.72 -6.70 27.50
N SER A 66 -23.56 -6.40 28.08
CA SER A 66 -23.38 -5.14 28.77
C SER A 66 -23.58 -4.11 27.68
N HIS A 67 -24.78 -3.55 27.60
CA HIS A 67 -24.98 -2.30 26.91
C HIS A 67 -24.04 -1.34 27.62
N PHE A 68 -22.86 -1.14 27.04
CA PHE A 68 -22.02 -0.03 27.39
C PHE A 68 -22.92 1.18 27.12
N ASN A 69 -23.45 1.77 28.19
CA ASN A 69 -24.05 3.09 28.19
C ASN A 69 -22.91 4.09 27.98
N SER A 70 -22.27 3.99 26.83
CA SER A 70 -21.34 5.00 26.38
C SER A 70 -22.16 6.27 26.15
N PRO A 71 -21.70 7.41 26.67
CA PRO A 71 -22.31 8.70 26.38
C PRO A 71 -22.51 8.88 24.87
N THR A 72 -23.58 9.58 24.48
CA THR A 72 -23.92 9.81 23.07
C THR A 72 -22.77 10.40 22.26
N TRP A 73 -21.92 11.24 22.87
CA TRP A 73 -20.72 11.81 22.23
C TRP A 73 -19.68 10.75 21.85
N VAL A 74 -19.49 9.71 22.68
CA VAL A 74 -18.56 8.61 22.39
C VAL A 74 -19.05 7.83 21.18
N LYS A 75 -20.36 7.54 21.12
CA LYS A 75 -20.97 6.87 19.96
C LYS A 75 -20.79 7.71 18.69
N ALA A 76 -20.97 9.03 18.78
CA ALA A 76 -20.77 9.96 17.66
C ALA A 76 -19.31 9.97 17.14
N VAL A 77 -18.33 9.97 18.04
CA VAL A 77 -16.90 9.89 17.66
C VAL A 77 -16.61 8.57 16.94
N TYR A 78 -17.12 7.44 17.46
CA TYR A 78 -16.95 6.15 16.80
C TYR A 78 -17.63 6.08 15.44
N THR A 79 -18.83 6.64 15.26
CA THR A 79 -19.46 6.70 13.94
C THR A 79 -18.66 7.56 12.97
N ILE A 80 -18.16 8.72 13.40
CA ILE A 80 -17.30 9.57 12.54
C ILE A 80 -16.04 8.81 12.13
N ALA A 81 -15.35 8.16 13.08
CA ALA A 81 -14.16 7.37 12.78
C ALA A 81 -14.46 6.21 11.80
N THR A 82 -15.61 5.55 11.96
CA THR A 82 -16.05 4.46 11.07
C THR A 82 -16.35 4.98 9.66
N VAL A 83 -17.02 6.12 9.55
CA VAL A 83 -17.31 6.77 8.25
C VAL A 83 -16.00 7.16 7.55
N ILE A 84 -15.04 7.74 8.28
CA ILE A 84 -13.72 8.06 7.72
C ILE A 84 -13.03 6.79 7.23
N LEU A 85 -13.04 5.70 8.00
CA LEU A 85 -12.45 4.42 7.58
C LEU A 85 -13.08 3.90 6.29
N ILE A 86 -14.41 3.95 6.17
CA ILE A 86 -15.12 3.51 4.95
C ILE A 86 -14.73 4.39 3.76
N ILE A 87 -14.67 5.71 3.94
CA ILE A 87 -14.23 6.64 2.88
C ILE A 87 -12.80 6.31 2.46
N LEU A 88 -11.89 6.04 3.40
CA LEU A 88 -10.51 5.65 3.11
C LEU A 88 -10.43 4.34 2.32
N ILE A 89 -11.24 3.33 2.67
CA ILE A 89 -11.31 2.06 1.95
C ILE A 89 -11.85 2.27 0.54
N VAL A 90 -12.96 2.99 0.39
CA VAL A 90 -13.55 3.28 -0.93
C VAL A 90 -12.56 4.01 -1.81
N ALA A 91 -11.93 5.08 -1.30
CA ALA A 91 -10.95 5.84 -2.06
C ALA A 91 -9.65 5.06 -2.33
N ARG A 92 -9.30 4.05 -1.51
CA ARG A 92 -8.22 3.10 -1.79
C ARG A 92 -8.59 2.15 -2.94
N VAL A 93 -9.83 1.64 -2.98
CA VAL A 93 -10.30 0.72 -4.03
C VAL A 93 -10.54 1.43 -5.35
N THR A 94 -11.07 2.65 -5.32
CA THR A 94 -11.36 3.43 -6.53
C THR A 94 -10.13 4.16 -7.09
N ASN A 95 -8.94 3.99 -6.50
CA ASN A 95 -7.72 4.72 -6.84
C ASN A 95 -7.90 6.26 -6.86
N ASN A 96 -8.89 6.79 -6.14
CA ASN A 96 -9.15 8.22 -6.04
C ASN A 96 -8.14 8.94 -5.13
N PHE A 97 -7.43 8.19 -4.29
CA PHE A 97 -6.16 8.66 -3.77
C PHE A 97 -5.13 8.49 -4.88
N GLY A 98 -4.60 9.60 -5.38
CA GLY A 98 -3.49 9.63 -6.34
C GLY A 98 -2.21 9.05 -5.75
N PHE A 99 -2.21 7.76 -5.45
CA PHE A 99 -1.00 7.00 -5.22
C PHE A 99 -0.26 7.00 -6.55
N ALA A 100 0.96 7.55 -6.53
CA ALA A 100 1.85 7.53 -7.68
C ALA A 100 1.82 6.12 -8.26
N LYS A 101 1.42 6.00 -9.53
CA LYS A 101 1.46 4.72 -10.24
C LYS A 101 2.87 4.18 -10.03
N ASP A 102 2.99 3.03 -9.36
CA ASP A 102 4.27 2.36 -9.21
C ASP A 102 4.91 2.34 -10.60
N ARG A 103 6.15 2.84 -10.70
CA ARG A 103 6.94 2.80 -11.93
C ARG A 103 7.33 1.35 -12.18
N LEU A 104 6.34 0.51 -12.46
CA LEU A 104 6.54 -0.88 -12.83
C LEU A 104 7.32 -0.86 -14.15
N LEU A 105 8.48 -1.51 -14.13
CA LEU A 105 9.19 -1.82 -15.36
C LEU A 105 8.22 -2.59 -16.27
N PRO A 106 8.13 -2.23 -17.56
CA PRO A 106 7.22 -2.92 -18.46
C PRO A 106 7.65 -4.39 -18.59
N ASP A 107 6.68 -5.30 -18.62
CA ASP A 107 6.92 -6.75 -18.80
C ASP A 107 7.73 -7.07 -20.08
N LYS A 108 7.70 -6.18 -21.08
CA LYS A 108 8.52 -6.27 -22.27
C LYS A 108 8.88 -4.89 -22.81
N PHE A 109 10.11 -4.75 -23.28
CA PHE A 109 10.50 -3.60 -24.09
C PHE A 109 9.96 -3.78 -25.50
N VAL A 110 9.24 -2.77 -26.00
CA VAL A 110 8.78 -2.72 -27.38
C VAL A 110 9.70 -1.81 -28.19
N THR A 111 9.95 -2.17 -29.45
CA THR A 111 10.63 -1.28 -30.37
C THR A 111 9.75 -0.08 -30.64
N GLN A 112 10.32 1.12 -30.47
CA GLN A 112 9.67 2.36 -30.85
C GLN A 112 10.32 2.89 -32.13
N SER A 113 9.50 3.45 -33.01
CA SER A 113 10.03 4.11 -34.20
C SER A 113 10.89 5.29 -33.81
N ARG A 114 12.13 5.31 -34.31
CA ARG A 114 13.06 6.43 -34.16
C ARG A 114 12.89 7.49 -35.22
N THR A 115 12.14 7.20 -36.28
CA THR A 115 11.96 8.12 -37.41
C THR A 115 10.91 9.17 -37.11
N VAL A 116 11.24 10.40 -37.46
CA VAL A 116 10.30 11.52 -37.53
C VAL A 116 9.77 11.54 -38.96
N ASP A 117 8.46 11.66 -39.13
CA ASP A 117 7.87 11.83 -40.46
C ASP A 117 8.21 13.21 -41.04
N GLU A 118 7.93 13.41 -42.32
CA GLU A 118 8.35 14.63 -43.03
C GLU A 118 7.65 15.89 -42.49
N ASP A 119 6.37 15.78 -42.14
CA ASP A 119 5.58 16.90 -41.61
C ASP A 119 6.08 17.32 -40.22
N ASP A 120 6.29 16.36 -39.32
CA ASP A 120 6.87 16.59 -38.01
C ASP A 120 8.30 17.12 -38.12
N PHE A 121 9.12 16.58 -39.05
CA PHE A 121 10.47 17.06 -39.26
C PHE A 121 10.47 18.55 -39.64
N ALA A 122 9.62 18.94 -40.60
CA ALA A 122 9.49 20.33 -41.02
C ALA A 122 9.01 21.25 -39.88
N LYS A 123 8.06 20.78 -39.06
CA LYS A 123 7.57 21.49 -37.88
C LYS A 123 8.69 21.73 -36.86
N TYR A 124 9.43 20.70 -36.49
CA TYR A 124 10.50 20.79 -35.49
C TYR A 124 11.71 21.57 -36.01
N ASP A 125 12.08 21.40 -37.28
CA ASP A 125 13.15 22.17 -37.93
C ASP A 125 12.83 23.68 -37.92
N LYS A 126 11.58 24.06 -38.26
CA LYS A 126 11.13 25.45 -38.17
C LYS A 126 11.21 25.99 -36.75
N THR A 127 10.84 25.18 -35.76
CA THR A 127 10.89 25.55 -34.34
C THR A 127 12.32 25.81 -33.89
N ILE A 128 13.26 24.90 -34.19
CA ILE A 128 14.69 25.07 -33.90
C ILE A 128 15.23 26.36 -34.51
N LYS A 129 14.92 26.59 -35.79
CA LYS A 129 15.35 27.81 -36.51
C LYS A 129 14.86 29.08 -35.82
N SER A 130 13.59 29.10 -35.43
CA SER A 130 12.99 30.22 -34.70
C SER A 130 13.71 30.49 -33.38
N TYR A 131 14.00 29.45 -32.60
CA TYR A 131 14.71 29.58 -31.32
C TYR A 131 16.15 30.05 -31.50
N LEU A 132 16.90 29.46 -32.43
CA LEU A 132 18.29 29.88 -32.66
C LEU A 132 18.38 31.35 -33.08
N ASN A 133 17.51 31.80 -33.99
CA ASN A 133 17.46 33.21 -34.39
C ASN A 133 17.01 34.15 -33.25
N SER A 134 16.24 33.68 -32.26
CA SER A 134 15.85 34.53 -31.12
C SER A 134 16.91 34.61 -30.02
N TYR A 135 17.65 33.54 -29.77
CA TYR A 135 18.62 33.47 -28.66
C TYR A 135 20.05 33.83 -29.07
N VAL A 136 20.44 33.57 -30.31
CA VAL A 136 21.78 33.87 -30.81
C VAL A 136 21.76 35.25 -31.46
N LYS A 137 22.47 36.20 -30.86
CA LYS A 137 22.62 37.55 -31.44
C LYS A 137 23.46 37.47 -32.71
N ALA A 138 22.90 37.93 -33.83
CA ALA A 138 23.58 38.01 -35.11
C ALA A 138 23.13 39.24 -35.88
N ASP A 139 24.05 39.82 -36.68
CA ASP A 139 23.75 40.93 -37.59
C ASP A 139 23.14 40.39 -38.91
N GLY A 140 22.01 39.70 -38.80
CA GLY A 140 21.29 39.07 -39.90
C GLY A 140 20.86 37.63 -39.61
N ASP A 141 20.17 37.01 -40.56
CA ASP A 141 19.64 35.66 -40.41
C ASP A 141 20.74 34.60 -40.40
N LEU A 142 20.71 33.73 -39.40
CA LEU A 142 21.61 32.59 -39.34
C LEU A 142 21.28 31.58 -40.45
N ASN A 143 22.30 31.04 -41.10
CA ASN A 143 22.11 29.90 -41.99
C ASN A 143 22.14 28.60 -41.17
N ILE A 144 20.95 28.11 -40.84
CA ILE A 144 20.74 26.98 -39.92
C ILE A 144 20.43 25.71 -40.71
N LYS A 145 21.18 24.63 -40.41
CA LYS A 145 20.95 23.30 -40.97
C LYS A 145 20.86 22.24 -39.89
N THR A 146 19.68 21.64 -39.77
CA THR A 146 19.47 20.41 -39.00
C THR A 146 20.05 19.22 -39.77
N THR A 147 20.97 18.48 -39.15
CA THR A 147 21.66 17.35 -39.79
C THR A 147 21.02 16.02 -39.47
N SER A 148 20.48 15.86 -38.26
CA SER A 148 19.74 14.66 -37.89
C SER A 148 18.61 15.01 -36.94
N MET A 149 17.55 14.22 -37.00
CA MET A 149 16.44 14.30 -36.08
C MET A 149 15.89 12.90 -35.84
N HIS A 150 15.66 12.56 -34.59
CA HIS A 150 15.07 11.29 -34.20
C HIS A 150 14.14 11.48 -33.01
N LYS A 151 13.15 10.59 -32.91
CA LYS A 151 12.23 10.58 -31.77
C LYS A 151 12.48 9.39 -30.86
N ASN A 152 12.23 9.60 -29.58
CA ASN A 152 12.15 8.55 -28.57
C ASN A 152 10.98 8.89 -27.65
N ASN A 153 9.89 8.12 -27.76
CA ASN A 153 8.62 8.43 -27.14
C ASN A 153 8.16 9.87 -27.49
N ASN A 154 7.90 10.71 -26.48
CA ASN A 154 7.46 12.10 -26.66
C ASN A 154 8.63 13.10 -26.79
N TYR A 155 9.87 12.62 -26.87
CA TYR A 155 11.04 13.48 -27.01
C TYR A 155 11.59 13.40 -28.43
N ILE A 156 11.93 14.56 -28.97
CA ILE A 156 12.57 14.75 -30.25
C ILE A 156 13.97 15.28 -29.98
N TYR A 157 14.94 14.61 -30.56
CA TYR A 157 16.35 14.93 -30.45
C TYR A 157 16.82 15.35 -31.84
N ALA A 158 17.36 16.55 -31.94
CA ALA A 158 17.88 17.08 -33.18
C ALA A 158 19.30 17.62 -32.95
N ASN A 159 20.13 17.52 -33.97
CA ASN A 159 21.41 18.18 -33.98
C ASN A 159 21.68 18.81 -35.33
N GLY A 160 22.60 19.75 -35.36
CA GLY A 160 22.92 20.48 -36.57
C GLY A 160 24.01 21.49 -36.35
N TYR A 161 24.06 22.44 -37.27
CA TYR A 161 24.93 23.59 -37.15
C TYR A 161 24.28 24.82 -37.76
N PHE A 162 24.80 25.98 -37.40
CA PHE A 162 24.55 27.22 -38.10
C PHE A 162 25.85 27.96 -38.40
N THR A 163 25.77 28.95 -39.29
CA THR A 163 26.85 29.90 -39.56
C THR A 163 26.32 31.32 -39.45
N TYR A 164 27.13 32.23 -38.92
CA TYR A 164 26.82 33.65 -38.95
C TYR A 164 26.81 34.20 -40.39
N PRO A 165 26.06 35.28 -40.66
CA PRO A 165 26.17 36.01 -41.92
C PRO A 165 27.63 36.38 -42.20
N ASN A 166 28.10 36.09 -43.42
CA ASN A 166 29.47 36.33 -43.89
C ASN A 166 30.58 35.50 -43.21
N GLU A 167 30.24 34.58 -42.31
CA GLU A 167 31.19 33.63 -41.73
C GLU A 167 31.04 32.22 -42.31
N LYS A 168 32.14 31.48 -42.31
CA LYS A 168 32.16 30.07 -42.77
C LYS A 168 32.25 29.06 -41.63
N ASN A 169 32.49 29.53 -40.41
CA ASN A 169 32.69 28.66 -39.26
C ASN A 169 31.35 28.09 -38.81
N LYS A 170 31.28 26.77 -38.74
CA LYS A 170 30.10 26.05 -38.27
C LYS A 170 30.07 26.06 -36.75
N ILE A 171 28.95 26.51 -36.21
CA ILE A 171 28.64 26.45 -34.78
C ILE A 171 27.63 25.33 -34.59
N TYR A 172 27.97 24.34 -33.75
CA TYR A 172 27.15 23.15 -33.59
C TYR A 172 26.12 23.35 -32.48
N PHE A 173 24.95 22.75 -32.70
CA PHE A 173 23.88 22.74 -31.72
C PHE A 173 23.29 21.35 -31.53
N ASP A 174 22.83 21.09 -30.31
CA ASP A 174 22.01 19.95 -29.93
C ASP A 174 20.70 20.49 -29.33
N ALA A 175 19.57 19.93 -29.76
CA ALA A 175 18.25 20.33 -29.30
C ALA A 175 17.46 19.11 -28.81
N VAL A 176 16.78 19.29 -27.69
CA VAL A 176 15.81 18.33 -27.14
C VAL A 176 14.49 19.05 -26.97
N MET A 177 13.42 18.49 -27.52
CA MET A 177 12.08 19.06 -27.43
C MET A 177 11.02 17.99 -27.24
N THR A 178 9.88 18.42 -26.76
CA THR A 178 8.60 17.70 -26.82
C THR A 178 7.74 18.38 -27.88
N PRO A 179 6.60 17.80 -28.30
CA PRO A 179 5.78 18.35 -29.39
C PRO A 179 5.39 19.83 -29.26
N ASP A 180 5.36 20.34 -28.02
CA ASP A 180 4.88 21.68 -27.69
C ASP A 180 5.95 22.59 -27.04
N THR A 181 7.09 22.06 -26.61
CA THR A 181 8.09 22.84 -25.87
C THR A 181 9.52 22.50 -26.24
N MET A 182 10.38 23.52 -26.38
CA MET A 182 11.83 23.34 -26.43
C MET A 182 12.34 23.09 -25.02
N ASN A 183 12.88 21.90 -24.77
CA ASN A 183 13.32 21.50 -23.42
C ASN A 183 14.80 21.81 -23.17
N SER A 184 15.64 21.71 -24.19
CA SER A 184 17.07 22.02 -24.15
C SER A 184 17.53 22.45 -25.54
N LEU A 185 18.37 23.47 -25.61
CA LEU A 185 19.05 23.93 -26.82
C LEU A 185 20.47 24.31 -26.43
N ILE A 186 21.41 23.43 -26.73
CA ILE A 186 22.82 23.59 -26.41
C ILE A 186 23.55 24.05 -27.66
N VAL A 187 24.29 25.14 -27.57
CA VAL A 187 25.14 25.67 -28.65
C VAL A 187 26.57 25.72 -28.17
N ASN A 188 27.48 24.98 -28.81
CA ASN A 188 28.88 24.85 -28.37
C ASN A 188 29.04 24.56 -26.86
N GLY A 189 28.15 23.75 -26.28
CA GLY A 189 28.15 23.39 -24.86
C GLY A 189 27.45 24.39 -23.92
N TYR A 190 26.95 25.52 -24.43
CA TYR A 190 26.16 26.48 -23.66
C TYR A 190 24.66 26.23 -23.83
N GLU A 191 23.96 26.04 -22.73
CA GLU A 191 22.50 25.90 -22.70
C GLU A 191 21.82 27.25 -22.90
N LEU A 192 21.02 27.38 -23.96
CA LEU A 192 20.30 28.61 -24.33
C LEU A 192 18.85 28.61 -23.85
N THR A 193 18.24 27.45 -23.64
CA THR A 193 16.92 27.37 -22.98
C THR A 193 17.10 27.40 -21.48
N LYS A 194 17.20 28.61 -20.92
CA LYS A 194 17.12 28.80 -19.48
C LYS A 194 16.49 30.13 -19.13
N ASP A 195 15.16 30.13 -19.07
CA ASP A 195 14.39 30.96 -18.16
C ASP A 195 13.37 30.03 -17.47
N ARG A 196 13.61 29.77 -16.18
CA ARG A 196 12.59 29.26 -15.25
C ARG A 196 12.08 30.44 -14.45
#